data_AF-A0A7S3MQ80-F1
#
_entry.id   AF-A0A7S3MQ80-F1
#
_cell.length_a   1.000
_cell.length_b   1.000
_cell.length_c   1.000
_cell.angle_alpha   90.00
_cell.angle_beta   90.00
_cell.angle_gamma   90.00
#
_symmetry.space_group_name_H-M   'P 1'
#
loop_
_entity.id
_entity.type
_entity.pdbx_description
1 polymer ?
#
loop_
_entity_poly.entity_id
_entity_poly.type
_entity_poly.pdbx_seq_one_letter_code
_entity_poly.pdbx_strand_id
1 'polypeptide(L)'
;MEVDESYKELHAKNKANLPLKAIEEKWKLVPAFLRLRGLVKQHIDSFNYFINVEIKKIVQANSLITMNDDRMGGGGLSGGEDPADRFFFKFTDIRVGMPVIKEDCVTSKIMPQ
;
A
#
# COMPACT_ATOMS: atom_id res chain seq x y z
N MET A 1 5.12 -20.68 -3.38
CA MET A 1 4.60 -20.59 -4.75
C MET A 1 5.59 -21.37 -5.61
N GLU A 2 5.32 -22.65 -5.82
CA GLU A 2 6.16 -23.48 -6.67
C GLU A 2 6.09 -22.95 -8.09
N VAL A 3 7.24 -22.51 -8.59
CA VAL A 3 7.39 -22.12 -9.99
C VAL A 3 7.43 -23.43 -10.77
N ASP A 4 6.34 -23.72 -11.47
CA ASP A 4 6.17 -24.90 -12.32
C ASP A 4 7.39 -25.08 -13.24
N GLU A 5 7.88 -26.32 -13.33
CA GLU A 5 9.17 -26.69 -13.93
C GLU A 5 9.24 -26.31 -15.43
N SER A 6 8.08 -26.13 -16.06
CA SER A 6 7.92 -25.61 -17.42
C SER A 6 8.48 -24.19 -17.62
N TYR A 7 8.50 -23.35 -16.58
CA TYR A 7 9.02 -21.98 -16.66
C TYR A 7 10.55 -21.95 -16.82
N LYS A 8 11.27 -22.93 -16.27
CA LYS A 8 12.73 -23.02 -16.41
C LYS A 8 13.13 -23.46 -17.82
N GLU A 9 12.34 -24.35 -18.43
CA GLU A 9 12.60 -24.86 -19.79
C GLU A 9 12.43 -23.79 -20.89
N LEU A 10 11.55 -22.81 -20.68
CA LEU A 10 11.33 -21.70 -21.62
C LEU A 10 12.50 -20.71 -21.67
N HIS A 11 13.24 -20.55 -20.58
CA HIS A 11 14.43 -19.67 -20.53
C HIS A 11 15.71 -20.35 -21.03
N ALA A 12 15.78 -21.68 -21.03
CA ALA A 12 16.94 -22.43 -21.50
C ALA A 12 17.03 -22.53 -23.03
N LYS A 13 15.92 -22.38 -23.75
CA LYS A 13 15.88 -22.38 -25.22
C LYS A 13 15.77 -20.92 -25.68
N ASN A 14 16.77 -20.44 -26.41
CA ASN A 14 16.77 -19.16 -27.16
C ASN A 14 15.69 -19.13 -28.27
N LYS A 15 14.43 -19.43 -27.93
CA LYS A 15 13.25 -19.41 -28.80
C LYS A 15 12.66 -18.01 -28.97
N ALA A 16 13.17 -17.02 -28.23
CA ALA A 16 12.79 -15.62 -28.38
C ALA A 16 13.30 -15.00 -29.71
N ASN A 17 14.34 -15.60 -30.32
CA ASN A 17 14.96 -15.11 -31.56
C ASN A 17 14.59 -15.93 -32.82
N LEU A 18 13.63 -16.86 -32.73
CA LEU A 18 13.14 -17.55 -33.93
C LEU A 18 12.21 -16.62 -34.72
N PRO A 19 12.23 -16.69 -36.07
CA PRO A 19 11.33 -15.91 -36.90
C PRO A 19 9.87 -16.17 -36.48
N LEU A 20 9.14 -15.09 -36.20
CA LEU A 20 7.73 -15.14 -35.81
C LEU A 20 6.93 -15.88 -36.90
N LYS A 21 6.14 -16.88 -36.50
CA LYS A 21 5.21 -17.57 -37.39
C LYS A 21 4.20 -16.60 -38.01
N ALA A 22 3.56 -17.06 -39.11
CA ALA A 22 2.62 -16.31 -39.94
C ALA A 22 1.62 -15.46 -39.13
N ILE A 23 1.20 -14.32 -39.70
CA ILE A 23 0.32 -13.31 -39.08
C ILE A 23 -0.95 -13.92 -38.46
N GLU A 24 -1.46 -15.01 -39.04
CA GLU A 24 -2.64 -15.74 -38.58
C GLU A 24 -2.56 -16.28 -37.16
N GLU A 25 -1.37 -16.45 -36.56
CA GLU A 25 -1.25 -16.95 -35.18
C GLU A 25 -1.04 -15.85 -34.14
N LYS A 26 -0.79 -14.60 -34.57
CA LYS A 26 -0.48 -13.48 -33.66
C LYS A 26 -1.64 -13.13 -32.72
N TRP A 27 -2.88 -13.33 -33.16
CA TRP A 27 -4.06 -13.06 -32.33
C TRP A 27 -4.13 -13.96 -31.08
N LYS A 28 -3.50 -15.15 -31.10
CA LYS A 28 -3.42 -16.06 -29.94
C LYS A 28 -2.55 -15.48 -28.80
N LEU A 29 -1.71 -14.49 -29.10
CA LEU A 29 -0.83 -13.85 -28.11
C LEU A 29 -1.61 -12.95 -27.14
N VAL A 30 -2.66 -12.28 -27.59
CA VAL A 30 -3.48 -11.39 -26.77
C VAL A 30 -4.16 -12.15 -25.61
N PRO A 31 -4.89 -13.25 -25.82
CA PRO A 31 -5.45 -14.02 -24.72
C PRO A 31 -4.38 -14.68 -23.83
N ALA A 32 -3.24 -15.09 -24.40
CA ALA A 32 -2.12 -15.60 -23.61
C ALA A 32 -1.51 -14.52 -22.69
N PHE A 33 -1.35 -13.29 -23.20
CA PHE A 33 -0.84 -12.14 -22.45
C PHE A 33 -1.83 -11.68 -21.37
N LEU A 34 -3.13 -11.61 -21.69
CA LEU A 34 -4.18 -11.28 -20.73
C LEU A 34 -4.28 -12.32 -19.62
N ARG A 35 -4.05 -13.61 -19.91
CA ARG A 35 -4.01 -14.66 -18.88
C ARG A 35 -2.80 -14.53 -17.94
N LEU A 36 -1.65 -14.09 -18.46
CA LEU A 36 -0.43 -13.94 -17.67
C LEU A 36 -0.39 -12.65 -16.83
N ARG A 37 -0.81 -11.52 -17.40
CA ARG A 37 -0.76 -10.23 -16.70
C ARG A 37 -2.09 -9.81 -16.09
N GLY A 38 -3.23 -10.23 -16.62
CA GLY A 38 -4.54 -9.72 -16.20
C GLY A 38 -4.81 -8.31 -16.73
N LEU A 39 -6.09 -7.99 -16.93
CA LEU A 39 -6.52 -6.71 -17.52
C LEU A 39 -6.38 -5.54 -16.54
N VAL A 40 -6.49 -5.80 -15.23
CA VAL A 40 -6.61 -4.77 -14.17
C VAL A 40 -5.34 -4.68 -13.30
N LYS A 41 -4.22 -5.22 -13.79
CA LYS A 41 -2.98 -5.37 -13.00
C LYS A 41 -2.44 -4.05 -12.49
N GLN A 42 -2.47 -3.00 -13.30
CA GLN A 42 -1.93 -1.69 -12.93
C GLN A 42 -2.62 -1.11 -11.68
N HIS A 43 -3.94 -1.22 -11.59
CA HIS A 43 -4.68 -0.69 -10.45
C HIS A 43 -4.43 -1.50 -9.17
N ILE A 44 -4.38 -2.83 -9.29
CA ILE A 44 -4.10 -3.73 -8.16
C ILE A 44 -2.67 -3.53 -7.65
N ASP A 45 -1.68 -3.45 -8.56
CA ASP A 45 -0.28 -3.26 -8.20
C ASP A 45 -0.08 -1.87 -7.54
N SER A 46 -0.72 -0.82 -8.07
CA SER A 46 -0.71 0.52 -7.47
C SER A 46 -1.32 0.54 -6.07
N PHE A 47 -2.48 -0.09 -5.88
CA PHE A 47 -3.12 -0.20 -4.57
C PHE A 47 -2.23 -0.96 -3.56
N ASN A 48 -1.64 -2.08 -3.97
CA ASN A 48 -0.72 -2.84 -3.12
C ASN A 48 0.52 -2.02 -2.73
N TYR A 49 1.08 -1.25 -3.66
CA TYR A 49 2.21 -0.36 -3.37
C TYR A 49 1.82 0.77 -2.41
N PHE A 50 0.65 1.38 -2.64
CA PHE A 50 0.12 2.42 -1.78
C PHE A 50 -0.04 1.95 -0.32
N ILE A 51 -0.68 0.80 -0.12
CA ILE A 51 -0.95 0.22 1.21
C ILE A 51 0.35 -0.21 1.92
N ASN A 52 1.30 -0.78 1.20
CA ASN A 52 2.51 -1.34 1.82
C ASN A 52 3.61 -0.30 2.05
N VAL A 53 3.69 0.73 1.19
CA VAL A 53 4.83 1.66 1.14
C VAL A 53 4.39 3.10 1.35
N GLU A 54 3.50 3.64 0.52
CA GLU A 54 3.25 5.08 0.48
C GLU A 54 2.54 5.59 1.72
N ILE A 55 1.54 4.87 2.22
CA ILE A 55 0.79 5.30 3.41
C ILE A 55 1.70 5.43 4.64
N LYS A 56 2.69 4.55 4.78
CA LYS A 56 3.68 4.60 5.86
C LYS A 56 4.57 5.84 5.73
N LYS A 57 5.01 6.16 4.51
CA LYS A 57 5.80 7.37 4.24
C LYS A 57 5.01 8.64 4.56
N ILE A 58 3.73 8.69 4.22
CA ILE A 58 2.84 9.82 4.51
C ILE A 58 2.73 10.06 6.02
N VAL A 59 2.52 8.99 6.80
CA VAL A 59 2.45 9.08 8.27
C VAL A 59 3.79 9.49 8.87
N GLN A 60 4.91 8.98 8.35
CA GLN A 60 6.24 9.36 8.83
C GLN A 60 6.56 10.84 8.59
N ALA A 61 6.16 11.38 7.43
CA ALA A 61 6.38 12.79 7.07
C ALA A 61 5.66 13.75 8.04
N ASN A 62 4.45 13.40 8.48
CA ASN A 62 3.65 14.19 9.43
C ASN A 62 3.57 13.53 10.82
N SER A 63 4.65 12.84 11.23
CA SER A 63 4.60 11.95 12.40
C SER A 63 4.48 12.67 13.73
N LEU A 64 4.82 13.95 13.82
CA LEU A 64 4.90 14.68 15.09
C LEU A 64 3.72 15.66 15.22
N ILE A 65 2.94 15.51 16.29
CA ILE A 65 1.97 16.51 16.75
C ILE A 65 2.55 17.13 18.01
N THR A 66 2.84 18.44 17.95
CA THR A 66 3.28 19.22 19.10
C THR A 66 2.12 20.08 19.60
N MET A 67 1.87 20.09 20.90
CA MET A 67 1.02 21.11 21.50
C MET A 67 1.86 22.36 21.74
N ASN A 68 1.79 23.33 20.81
CA ASN A 68 2.28 24.67 21.07
C ASN A 68 1.15 25.43 21.75
N ASP A 69 1.14 25.50 23.08
CA ASP A 69 0.26 26.43 23.77
C ASP A 69 0.87 27.84 23.60
N ASP A 70 0.32 28.64 22.70
CA ASP A 70 0.68 30.06 22.49
C ASP A 70 0.32 30.94 23.72
N ARG A 71 0.03 30.34 24.89
CA ARG A 71 -0.12 31.04 26.17
C ARG A 71 1.14 31.72 26.70
N MET A 72 2.24 31.72 25.93
CA MET A 72 3.37 32.64 26.11
C MET A 72 3.08 34.06 25.57
N GLY A 73 1.82 34.50 25.59
CA GLY A 73 1.38 35.85 25.22
C GLY A 73 0.54 36.51 26.30
N GLY A 74 1.14 36.86 27.45
CA GLY A 74 0.52 37.71 28.47
C GLY A 74 0.81 37.25 29.90
N GLY A 75 1.56 38.09 30.63
CA GLY A 75 2.15 37.76 31.93
C GLY A 75 1.21 37.28 33.04
N GLY A 76 1.76 36.46 33.92
CA GLY A 76 1.12 36.02 35.15
C GLY A 76 2.06 35.15 35.97
N LEU A 77 2.66 35.75 36.99
CA LEU A 77 3.57 35.17 37.98
C LEU A 77 3.09 33.80 38.51
N SER A 78 3.62 32.70 37.97
CA SER A 78 3.72 31.44 38.71
C SER A 78 4.94 30.66 38.21
N GLY A 79 6.00 30.68 39.02
CA GLY A 79 7.23 29.92 38.79
C GLY A 79 7.02 28.45 39.12
N GLY A 80 6.18 27.77 38.34
CA GLY A 80 6.08 26.32 38.31
C GLY A 80 6.71 25.84 37.02
N GLU A 81 7.94 25.31 37.09
CA GLU A 81 8.50 24.51 36.02
C GLU A 81 7.75 23.18 35.97
N ASP A 82 6.52 23.18 35.46
CA ASP A 82 5.76 21.94 35.30
C ASP A 82 6.17 21.31 33.95
N PRO A 83 6.89 20.17 33.94
CA PRO A 83 7.34 19.52 32.70
C PRO A 83 6.19 19.01 31.82
N ALA A 84 4.95 19.07 32.32
CA ALA A 84 3.73 18.70 31.62
C ALA A 84 3.37 19.65 30.46
N ASP A 85 3.89 20.88 30.41
CA ASP A 85 3.57 21.87 29.37
C ASP A 85 4.23 21.59 28.01
N ARG A 86 5.03 20.51 27.88
CA ARG A 86 5.74 20.15 26.65
C ARG A 86 5.54 18.69 26.28
N PHE A 87 4.31 18.29 26.01
CA PHE A 87 4.00 16.96 25.47
C PHE A 87 3.84 16.99 23.95
N PHE A 88 4.26 15.89 23.31
CA PHE A 88 4.09 15.66 21.88
C PHE A 88 3.60 14.24 21.63
N PHE A 89 2.82 14.06 20.57
CA PHE A 89 2.44 12.75 20.07
C PHE A 89 3.26 12.43 18.84
N LYS A 90 3.77 11.21 18.76
CA LYS A 90 4.47 10.71 17.58
C LYS A 90 3.77 9.48 17.02
N PHE A 91 3.32 9.55 15.77
CA PHE A 91 2.87 8.38 15.03
C PHE A 91 4.07 7.54 14.60
N THR A 92 4.07 6.27 15.00
CA THR A 92 5.19 5.34 14.74
C THR A 92 4.95 4.43 13.56
N ASP A 93 3.71 3.93 13.41
CA ASP A 93 3.34 2.97 12.35
C ASP A 93 1.85 3.07 12.02
N ILE A 94 1.48 2.54 10.84
CA ILE A 94 0.10 2.44 10.38
C ILE A 94 -0.19 1.04 9.85
N ARG A 95 -1.37 0.51 10.19
CA ARG A 95 -1.82 -0.83 9.77
C ARG A 95 -3.22 -0.75 9.21
N VAL A 96 -3.45 -1.48 8.12
CA VAL A 96 -4.75 -1.61 7.46
C VAL A 96 -5.33 -2.98 7.81
N GLY A 97 -6.51 -2.99 8.42
CA GLY A 97 -7.22 -4.21 8.81
C GLY A 97 -8.11 -4.77 7.69
N MET A 98 -8.80 -5.87 8.00
CA MET A 98 -9.83 -6.42 7.12
C MET A 98 -11.06 -5.49 7.08
N PRO A 99 -11.81 -5.45 5.96
CA PRO A 99 -12.98 -4.60 5.86
C PRO A 99 -14.08 -5.05 6.83
N VAL A 100 -14.54 -4.12 7.67
CA VAL A 100 -15.56 -4.33 8.71
C VAL A 100 -16.52 -3.14 8.73
N ILE A 101 -17.78 -3.38 9.09
CA ILE A 101 -18.77 -2.35 9.35
C ILE A 101 -19.13 -2.37 10.84
N LYS A 102 -19.35 -1.19 11.43
CA LYS A 102 -19.73 -1.05 12.83
C LYS A 102 -21.08 -0.33 12.91
N GLU A 103 -22.10 -1.06 13.32
CA GLU A 103 -23.48 -0.57 13.50
C GLU A 103 -23.94 -0.96 14.90
N ASP A 104 -24.57 -0.04 15.63
CA ASP A 104 -25.11 -0.27 16.98
C ASP A 104 -24.14 -0.98 17.94
N CYS A 105 -22.87 -0.56 17.91
CA CYS A 105 -21.77 -1.15 18.68
C CYS A 105 -21.42 -2.62 18.33
N VAL A 106 -22.06 -3.21 17.33
CA VAL A 106 -21.74 -4.53 16.77
C VAL A 106 -20.82 -4.36 15.56
N THR A 107 -19.75 -5.16 15.50
CA THR A 107 -18.82 -5.16 14.36
C THR A 107 -19.04 -6.43 13.54
N SER A 108 -19.32 -6.28 12.24
CA SER A 108 -19.51 -7.40 11.33
C SER A 108 -18.56 -7.32 10.13
N LYS A 109 -18.15 -8.49 9.63
CA LYS A 109 -17.31 -8.59 8.43
C LYS A 109 -18.17 -8.38 7.19
N ILE A 110 -17.72 -7.51 6.30
CA ILE A 110 -18.43 -7.28 5.03
C ILE A 110 -17.92 -8.23 3.94
N MET A 111 -18.82 -8.58 3.03
CA MET A 111 -18.51 -9.33 1.80
C MET A 111 -18.76 -8.41 0.60
N PRO A 112 -17.94 -8.46 -0.45
CA PRO A 112 -18.26 -7.81 -1.73
C PRO A 112 -19.61 -8.31 -2.26
N GLN A 113 -20.39 -7.42 -2.90
CA GLN A 113 -21.68 -7.73 -3.50
C GLN A 113 -21.56 -8.39 -4.87
#